data_AF-A0A0Q8HSX5-F1
#
_entry.id   AF-A0A0Q8HSX5-F1
#
_cell.length_a   1.000
_cell.length_b   1.000
_cell.length_c   1.000
_cell.angle_alpha   90.00
_cell.angle_beta   90.00
_cell.angle_gamma   90.00
#
_symmetry.space_group_name_H-M   'P 1'
#
loop_
_entity.id
_entity.type
_entity.pdbx_description
1 polymer ?
#
loop_
_entity_poly.entity_id
_entity_poly.type
_entity_poly.pdbx_seq_one_letter_code
_entity_poly.pdbx_strand_id
1 'polypeptide(L)'
;MECFLNVGVHNEIARLVEQAGPGVLDDADSFRAALDDFLAEDAATRGELNLLVDAVRLGTFARLLSQVEHGAEITQATRLLGRELARDRGTTESTSAAWALGVLAFAVGKLDEADLTELRAAMVPVEGLAAQVVGRPVDAVADGGPLAATTVKRPATVPIEDELAQRPRRAGRTLLAVGAVVALLAGGIAFASGWGRGDDDPAVADRTSGTTTAPADFVPLTVNGGTDLDKGVRSERTYRMSADRVSSTVVLINTTKSAMTVLWTEVVPKELADHVGLVDFKPTDRKVLEADPVVYWRLALPAGGSRQVRWTTPLPEDAVPSADYLARITGWHEEAVTDALPLIRREVPDLARAGEVVPIPDIPEAEKADVVPVVPGAPETSIPFDQPTASTAASPRPTKAAANRAPRISLSSKSTGERVSGAYTVGGSDPDGDSWSIVSVSNPPPGIGRTGSHSLGGTVSHNAASVTTSKSNIRSRTYSVTVTIQDSHGLRDSGTFTWTVRDTHFAMPQLVGTCACAPDIAIRLNPSTAGCYSPSKPEGDVAKQSIGVDTPVAYGAGVLLTFVNRNSGDPNCP
;
A
#
# COMPACT_ATOMS: atom_id res chain seq x y z
N MET A 1 31.79 -28.58 -2.45
CA MET A 1 30.58 -27.75 -2.31
C MET A 1 30.89 -26.52 -3.15
N GLU A 2 30.56 -26.61 -4.44
CA GLU A 2 30.92 -25.60 -5.44
C GLU A 2 30.03 -24.37 -5.24
N CYS A 3 30.66 -23.19 -5.22
CA CYS A 3 29.95 -21.92 -5.14
C CYS A 3 29.02 -21.80 -6.36
N PHE A 4 27.71 -21.84 -6.13
CA PHE A 4 26.73 -21.44 -7.14
C PHE A 4 26.94 -19.95 -7.43
N LEU A 5 27.71 -19.66 -8.48
CA LEU A 5 27.62 -18.40 -9.22
C LEU A 5 26.14 -18.12 -9.43
N ASN A 6 25.68 -16.93 -9.07
CA ASN A 6 24.30 -16.45 -9.15
C ASN A 6 23.62 -16.94 -10.45
N VAL A 7 22.95 -18.08 -10.39
CA VAL A 7 22.39 -18.75 -11.56
C VAL A 7 21.17 -17.92 -11.93
N GLY A 8 21.25 -17.20 -13.05
CA GLY A 8 20.13 -16.35 -13.47
C GLY A 8 18.84 -17.17 -13.58
N VAL A 9 17.71 -16.59 -13.19
CA VAL A 9 16.38 -17.25 -13.20
C VAL A 9 16.13 -18.09 -14.46
N HIS A 10 16.57 -17.63 -15.62
CA HIS A 10 16.40 -18.35 -16.90
C HIS A 10 17.06 -19.75 -16.92
N ASN A 11 18.18 -19.93 -16.24
CA ASN A 11 18.85 -21.22 -16.12
C ASN A 11 18.09 -22.15 -15.16
N GLU A 12 17.49 -21.61 -14.08
CA GLU A 12 16.65 -22.41 -13.20
C GLU A 12 15.34 -22.82 -13.89
N ILE A 13 14.74 -21.93 -14.70
CA ILE A 13 13.58 -22.29 -15.53
C ILE A 13 13.96 -23.36 -16.57
N ALA A 14 15.13 -23.23 -17.22
CA ALA A 14 15.61 -24.24 -18.16
C ALA A 14 15.81 -25.60 -17.49
N ARG A 15 16.39 -25.65 -16.28
CA ARG A 15 16.53 -26.89 -15.50
C ARG A 15 15.19 -27.47 -15.07
N LEU A 16 14.23 -26.62 -14.66
CA LEU A 16 12.87 -27.04 -14.35
C LEU A 16 12.23 -27.72 -15.57
N VAL A 17 12.37 -27.13 -16.76
CA VAL A 17 11.81 -27.67 -18.01
C VAL A 17 12.55 -28.94 -18.44
N GLU A 18 13.86 -29.02 -18.23
CA GLU A 18 14.64 -30.25 -18.47
C GLU A 18 14.18 -31.40 -17.56
N GLN A 19 13.91 -31.11 -16.28
CA GLN A 19 13.51 -32.11 -15.29
C GLN A 19 12.03 -32.52 -15.39
N ALA A 20 11.12 -31.57 -15.56
CA ALA A 20 9.68 -31.79 -15.61
C ALA A 20 9.17 -32.10 -17.03
N GLY A 21 9.97 -31.78 -18.05
CA GLY A 21 9.59 -31.84 -19.46
C GLY A 21 8.88 -30.56 -19.94
N PRO A 22 8.88 -30.28 -21.25
CA PRO A 22 8.27 -29.07 -21.82
C PRO A 22 6.77 -28.96 -21.58
N GLY A 23 6.07 -30.08 -21.34
CA GLY A 23 4.64 -30.09 -21.05
C GLY A 23 4.26 -29.38 -19.75
N VAL A 24 5.21 -29.08 -18.86
CA VAL A 24 4.97 -28.22 -17.69
C VAL A 24 4.54 -26.81 -18.10
N LEU A 25 4.89 -26.36 -19.31
CA LEU A 25 4.53 -25.05 -19.86
C LEU A 25 3.19 -25.05 -20.62
N ASP A 26 2.48 -26.18 -20.69
CA ASP A 26 1.17 -26.26 -21.36
C ASP A 26 0.02 -25.80 -20.45
N ASP A 27 0.23 -25.80 -19.13
CA ASP A 27 -0.77 -25.43 -18.12
C ASP A 27 -0.19 -24.46 -17.09
N ALA A 28 -0.81 -23.31 -16.93
CA ALA A 28 -0.29 -22.24 -16.07
C ALA A 28 -0.32 -22.59 -14.59
N ASP A 29 -1.30 -23.37 -14.14
CA ASP A 29 -1.43 -23.77 -12.74
C ASP A 29 -0.35 -24.80 -12.37
N SER A 30 -0.14 -25.79 -13.24
CA SER A 30 0.94 -26.77 -13.13
C SER A 30 2.32 -26.10 -13.19
N PHE A 31 2.51 -25.14 -14.10
CA PHE A 31 3.74 -24.36 -14.17
C PHE A 31 3.97 -23.55 -12.89
N ARG A 32 2.94 -22.88 -12.38
CA ARG A 32 3.03 -22.09 -11.13
C ARG A 32 3.42 -22.96 -9.94
N ALA A 33 2.82 -24.14 -9.81
CA ALA A 33 3.15 -25.09 -8.75
C ALA A 33 4.60 -25.57 -8.87
N ALA A 34 5.05 -25.92 -10.09
CA ALA A 34 6.43 -26.32 -10.33
C ALA A 34 7.43 -25.21 -9.99
N LEU A 35 7.11 -23.94 -10.28
CA LEU A 35 7.94 -22.80 -9.89
C LEU A 35 8.07 -22.67 -8.37
N ASP A 36 6.98 -22.86 -7.62
CA ASP A 36 7.00 -22.79 -6.15
C ASP A 36 7.84 -23.91 -5.52
N ASP A 37 7.84 -25.09 -6.11
CA ASP A 37 8.61 -26.24 -5.61
C ASP A 37 10.10 -26.18 -6.01
N PHE A 38 10.41 -25.57 -7.15
CA PHE A 38 11.74 -25.63 -7.75
C PHE A 38 12.60 -24.39 -7.51
N LEU A 39 12.01 -23.20 -7.56
CA LEU A 39 12.74 -21.96 -7.40
C LEU A 39 12.95 -21.63 -5.92
N ALA A 40 14.14 -21.14 -5.58
CA ALA A 40 14.35 -20.46 -4.31
C ALA A 40 13.42 -19.22 -4.24
N GLU A 41 12.92 -18.90 -3.03
CA GLU A 41 11.95 -17.81 -2.81
C GLU A 41 12.44 -16.43 -3.29
N ASP A 42 13.75 -16.27 -3.51
CA ASP A 42 14.43 -15.04 -3.94
C ASP A 42 15.00 -15.10 -5.36
N ALA A 43 14.87 -16.24 -6.07
CA ALA A 43 15.45 -16.42 -7.41
C ALA A 43 14.86 -15.46 -8.46
N ALA A 44 13.64 -14.98 -8.24
CA ALA A 44 12.96 -14.00 -9.07
C ALA A 44 11.98 -13.15 -8.25
N THR A 45 11.70 -11.93 -8.71
CA THR A 45 10.66 -11.12 -8.08
C THR A 45 9.28 -11.72 -8.33
N ARG A 46 8.33 -11.48 -7.41
CA ARG A 46 6.93 -11.89 -7.60
C ARG A 46 6.33 -11.35 -8.91
N GLY A 47 6.75 -10.15 -9.34
CA GLY A 47 6.34 -9.56 -10.62
C GLY A 47 6.82 -10.37 -11.83
N GLU A 48 8.08 -10.78 -11.84
CA GLU A 48 8.67 -11.62 -12.88
C GLU A 48 8.02 -13.02 -12.91
N LEU A 49 7.81 -13.65 -11.75
CA LEU A 49 7.11 -14.94 -11.67
C LEU A 49 5.69 -14.85 -12.24
N ASN A 50 4.96 -13.78 -11.90
CA ASN A 50 3.63 -13.54 -12.45
C ASN A 50 3.68 -13.30 -13.97
N LEU A 51 4.72 -12.65 -14.51
CA LEU A 51 4.90 -12.47 -15.95
C LEU A 51 5.14 -13.79 -16.68
N LEU A 52 5.98 -14.66 -16.14
CA LEU A 52 6.23 -15.99 -16.69
C LEU A 52 4.94 -16.83 -16.73
N VAL A 53 4.21 -16.88 -15.61
CA VAL A 53 2.95 -17.64 -15.51
C VAL A 53 1.87 -17.05 -16.42
N ASP A 54 1.76 -15.73 -16.50
CA ASP A 54 0.78 -15.08 -17.37
C ASP A 54 1.06 -15.31 -18.86
N ALA A 55 2.34 -15.40 -19.26
CA ALA A 55 2.72 -15.72 -20.63
C ALA A 55 2.19 -17.10 -21.08
N VAL A 56 2.17 -18.07 -20.15
CA VAL A 56 1.55 -19.39 -20.35
C VAL A 56 0.02 -19.29 -20.27
N ARG A 57 -0.52 -18.68 -19.21
CA ARG A 57 -1.97 -18.58 -18.93
C ARG A 57 -2.75 -17.91 -20.07
N LEU A 58 -2.17 -16.86 -20.66
CA LEU A 58 -2.79 -16.11 -21.75
C LEU A 58 -2.51 -16.72 -23.13
N GLY A 59 -1.81 -17.86 -23.20
CA GLY A 59 -1.48 -18.56 -24.44
C GLY A 59 -0.50 -17.81 -25.34
N THR A 60 0.15 -16.75 -24.84
CA THR A 60 1.08 -15.95 -25.65
C THR A 60 2.36 -16.73 -25.94
N PHE A 61 2.83 -17.56 -25.01
CA PHE A 61 3.96 -18.45 -25.26
C PHE A 61 3.66 -19.52 -26.32
N ALA A 62 2.48 -20.15 -26.26
CA ALA A 62 2.05 -21.12 -27.29
C ALA A 62 1.97 -20.47 -28.68
N ARG A 63 1.48 -19.22 -28.77
CA ARG A 63 1.49 -18.44 -30.02
C ARG A 63 2.89 -18.14 -30.52
N LEU A 64 3.84 -17.83 -29.64
CA LEU A 64 5.25 -17.63 -29.99
C LEU A 64 5.84 -18.87 -30.64
N LEU A 65 5.67 -20.04 -30.00
CA LEU A 65 6.16 -21.30 -30.54
C LEU A 65 5.54 -21.60 -31.91
N SER A 66 4.24 -21.41 -32.05
CA SER A 66 3.54 -21.59 -33.32
C SER A 66 4.10 -20.67 -34.43
N GLN A 67 4.38 -19.38 -34.14
CA GLN A 67 4.98 -18.48 -35.13
C GLN A 67 6.37 -18.94 -35.57
N VAL A 68 7.20 -19.38 -34.61
CA VAL A 68 8.56 -19.86 -34.86
C VAL A 68 8.55 -21.15 -35.68
N GLU A 69 7.61 -22.05 -35.43
CA GLU A 69 7.38 -23.26 -36.25
C GLU A 69 7.01 -22.92 -37.70
N HIS A 70 6.34 -21.79 -37.93
CA HIS A 70 6.03 -21.27 -39.27
C HIS A 70 7.16 -20.38 -39.85
N GLY A 71 8.35 -20.38 -39.25
CA GLY A 71 9.53 -19.71 -39.76
C GLY A 71 9.67 -18.23 -39.37
N ALA A 72 8.94 -17.77 -38.35
CA ALA A 72 9.18 -16.43 -37.79
C ALA A 72 10.54 -16.36 -37.08
N GLU A 73 11.21 -15.21 -37.18
CA GLU A 73 12.42 -14.92 -36.42
C GLU A 73 12.09 -14.77 -34.93
N ILE A 74 12.74 -15.57 -34.07
CA ILE A 74 12.38 -15.76 -32.66
C ILE A 74 12.46 -14.46 -31.85
N THR A 75 13.49 -13.64 -32.05
CA THR A 75 13.73 -12.43 -31.26
C THR A 75 12.72 -11.33 -31.62
N GLN A 76 12.40 -11.17 -32.91
CA GLN A 76 11.36 -10.27 -33.40
C GLN A 76 9.97 -10.72 -32.96
N ALA A 77 9.66 -12.02 -33.07
CA ALA A 77 8.39 -12.58 -32.63
C ALA A 77 8.20 -12.39 -31.11
N THR A 78 9.24 -12.62 -30.32
CA THR A 78 9.25 -12.42 -28.86
C THR A 78 8.93 -10.97 -28.49
N ARG A 79 9.56 -9.98 -29.15
CA ARG A 79 9.27 -8.55 -28.92
C ARG A 79 7.85 -8.16 -29.33
N LEU A 80 7.34 -8.72 -30.43
CA LEU A 80 6.00 -8.44 -30.91
C LEU A 80 4.94 -8.99 -29.96
N LEU A 81 5.06 -10.26 -29.58
CA LEU A 81 4.15 -10.92 -28.65
C LEU A 81 4.30 -10.43 -27.21
N GLY A 82 5.49 -9.93 -26.82
CA GLY A 82 5.67 -9.25 -25.53
C GLY A 82 4.82 -7.98 -25.41
N ARG A 83 4.70 -7.19 -26.48
CA ARG A 83 3.77 -6.04 -26.52
C ARG A 83 2.31 -6.46 -26.42
N GLU A 84 1.95 -7.59 -27.01
CA GLU A 84 0.59 -8.13 -26.92
C GLU A 84 0.30 -8.62 -25.49
N LEU A 85 1.22 -9.37 -24.88
CA LEU A 85 1.12 -9.81 -23.49
C LEU A 85 0.95 -8.64 -22.52
N ALA A 86 1.71 -7.57 -22.71
CA ALA A 86 1.56 -6.36 -21.89
C ALA A 86 0.16 -5.74 -22.03
N ARG A 87 -0.38 -5.66 -23.26
CA ARG A 87 -1.74 -5.16 -23.51
C ARG A 87 -2.80 -6.05 -22.86
N ASP A 88 -2.69 -7.36 -23.01
CA ASP A 88 -3.65 -8.33 -22.45
C ASP A 88 -3.66 -8.28 -20.91
N ARG A 89 -2.50 -7.95 -20.30
CA ARG A 89 -2.37 -7.68 -18.85
C ARG A 89 -2.80 -6.28 -18.43
N GLY A 90 -3.08 -5.37 -19.35
CA GLY A 90 -3.38 -3.96 -19.04
C GLY A 90 -2.18 -3.16 -18.53
N THR A 91 -0.96 -3.53 -18.89
CA THR A 91 0.29 -2.82 -18.52
C THR A 91 0.99 -2.23 -19.74
N THR A 92 1.84 -1.24 -19.53
CA THR A 92 2.73 -0.65 -20.54
C THR A 92 4.12 -1.30 -20.58
N GLU A 93 4.39 -2.27 -19.69
CA GLU A 93 5.69 -2.94 -19.50
C GLU A 93 5.99 -3.99 -20.59
N SER A 94 6.00 -3.57 -21.84
CA SER A 94 6.24 -4.45 -22.99
C SER A 94 7.62 -5.11 -22.99
N THR A 95 8.64 -4.46 -22.42
CA THR A 95 10.00 -5.03 -22.37
C THR A 95 10.11 -6.15 -21.35
N SER A 96 9.53 -6.00 -20.16
CA SER A 96 9.46 -7.05 -19.15
C SER A 96 8.66 -8.26 -19.65
N ALA A 97 7.57 -8.02 -20.36
CA ALA A 97 6.78 -9.06 -21.00
C ALA A 97 7.54 -9.80 -22.12
N ALA A 98 8.33 -9.08 -22.94
CA ALA A 98 9.18 -9.68 -23.95
C ALA A 98 10.31 -10.53 -23.33
N TRP A 99 10.94 -10.04 -22.26
CA TRP A 99 11.93 -10.82 -21.51
C TRP A 99 11.33 -12.12 -20.95
N ALA A 100 10.14 -12.06 -20.33
CA ALA A 100 9.49 -13.25 -19.79
C ALA A 100 9.21 -14.31 -20.88
N LEU A 101 8.74 -13.89 -22.06
CA LEU A 101 8.62 -14.79 -23.21
C LEU A 101 9.96 -15.35 -23.68
N GLY A 102 11.01 -14.53 -23.68
CA GLY A 102 12.37 -14.95 -24.00
C GLY A 102 12.92 -16.00 -23.05
N VAL A 103 12.65 -15.87 -21.74
CA VAL A 103 13.04 -16.87 -20.72
C VAL A 103 12.39 -18.22 -21.01
N LEU A 104 11.10 -18.24 -21.34
CA LEU A 104 10.39 -19.48 -21.68
C LEU A 104 10.91 -20.08 -22.98
N ALA A 105 11.18 -19.24 -24.00
CA ALA A 105 11.75 -19.68 -25.28
C ALA A 105 13.17 -20.26 -25.11
N PHE A 106 13.98 -19.67 -24.25
CA PHE A 106 15.30 -20.18 -23.87
C PHE A 106 15.18 -21.54 -23.18
N ALA A 107 14.26 -21.67 -22.23
CA ALA A 107 14.04 -22.91 -21.49
C ALA A 107 13.65 -24.11 -22.38
N VAL A 108 12.98 -23.87 -23.52
CA VAL A 108 12.67 -24.91 -24.52
C VAL A 108 13.67 -25.00 -25.67
N GLY A 109 14.81 -24.30 -25.57
CA GLY A 109 15.89 -24.34 -26.57
C GLY A 109 15.55 -23.68 -27.91
N LYS A 110 14.63 -22.70 -27.92
CA LYS A 110 14.24 -21.94 -29.13
C LYS A 110 14.92 -20.57 -29.23
N LEU A 111 15.40 -20.03 -28.12
CA LEU A 111 16.15 -18.77 -28.04
C LEU A 111 17.53 -19.05 -27.43
N ASP A 112 18.57 -18.37 -27.89
CA ASP A 112 19.90 -18.48 -27.30
C ASP A 112 20.09 -17.52 -26.10
N GLU A 113 21.16 -17.73 -25.32
CA GLU A 113 21.45 -16.93 -24.13
C GLU A 113 21.85 -15.47 -24.48
N ALA A 114 22.42 -15.26 -25.67
CA ALA A 114 22.87 -13.94 -26.12
C ALA A 114 21.67 -13.02 -26.39
N ASP A 115 20.68 -13.51 -27.13
CA ASP A 115 19.43 -12.82 -27.41
C ASP A 115 18.63 -12.57 -26.12
N LEU A 116 18.60 -13.54 -25.20
CA LEU A 116 17.95 -13.38 -23.91
C LEU A 116 18.62 -12.28 -23.06
N THR A 117 19.95 -12.21 -23.10
CA THR A 117 20.72 -11.16 -22.42
C THR A 117 20.40 -9.78 -23.01
N GLU A 118 20.25 -9.68 -24.33
CA GLU A 118 19.81 -8.45 -25.00
C GLU A 118 18.39 -8.03 -24.55
N LEU A 119 17.45 -8.98 -24.47
CA LEU A 119 16.09 -8.72 -23.97
C LEU A 119 16.11 -8.24 -22.51
N ARG A 120 16.97 -8.81 -21.66
CA ARG A 120 17.12 -8.38 -20.26
C ARG A 120 17.73 -6.99 -20.15
N ALA A 121 18.74 -6.69 -20.95
CA ALA A 121 19.37 -5.37 -20.97
C ALA A 121 18.37 -4.26 -21.33
N ALA A 122 17.41 -4.57 -22.20
CA ALA A 122 16.35 -3.62 -22.58
C ALA A 122 15.35 -3.31 -21.45
N MET A 123 15.25 -4.15 -20.40
CA MET A 123 14.35 -3.89 -19.25
C MET A 123 14.86 -2.77 -18.35
N VAL A 124 16.16 -2.49 -18.34
CA VAL A 124 16.73 -1.42 -17.52
C VAL A 124 16.26 -0.08 -18.11
N PRO A 125 15.48 0.72 -17.36
CA PRO A 125 15.11 2.05 -17.82
C PRO A 125 16.38 2.82 -18.14
N VAL A 126 16.46 3.39 -19.33
CA VAL A 126 17.55 4.32 -19.66
C VAL A 126 17.31 5.61 -18.87
N GLU A 127 17.64 5.60 -17.59
CA GLU A 127 17.74 6.81 -16.78
C GLU A 127 18.84 7.68 -17.38
N GLY A 128 18.46 8.80 -18.00
CA GLY A 128 19.40 9.89 -18.29
C GLY A 128 19.47 10.44 -19.71
N LEU A 129 18.68 9.99 -20.68
CA LEU A 129 18.62 10.64 -22.01
C LEU A 129 17.52 11.72 -22.08
N ALA A 130 17.61 12.68 -21.16
CA ALA A 130 16.98 13.98 -21.36
C ALA A 130 17.75 14.74 -22.45
N ALA A 131 17.12 14.85 -23.62
CA ALA A 131 17.29 15.92 -24.62
C ALA A 131 18.72 16.43 -24.91
N GLN A 132 19.43 15.76 -25.82
CA GLN A 132 20.23 16.48 -26.82
C GLN A 132 19.51 16.44 -28.16
N VAL A 133 18.42 17.21 -28.27
CA VAL A 133 17.95 17.70 -29.56
C VAL A 133 18.80 18.92 -29.89
N VAL A 134 20.00 18.70 -30.41
CA VAL A 134 20.77 19.75 -31.08
C VAL A 134 20.02 20.05 -32.39
N GLY A 135 19.46 21.25 -32.48
CA GLY A 135 18.76 21.73 -33.66
C GLY A 135 19.65 21.63 -34.90
N ARG A 136 19.26 20.74 -35.82
CA ARG A 136 19.82 20.72 -37.16
C ARG A 136 19.15 21.86 -37.94
N PRO A 137 19.91 22.77 -38.59
CA PRO A 137 19.33 23.83 -39.40
C PRO A 137 18.52 23.20 -40.53
N VAL A 138 17.28 23.66 -40.70
CA VAL A 138 16.45 23.28 -41.83
C VAL A 138 16.88 24.16 -43.00
N ASP A 139 17.64 23.59 -43.94
CA ASP A 139 17.88 24.26 -45.22
C ASP A 139 16.57 24.36 -45.99
N ALA A 140 16.25 25.58 -46.41
CA ALA A 140 15.08 25.92 -47.20
C ALA A 140 15.13 25.20 -48.56
N VAL A 141 14.20 24.27 -48.77
CA VAL A 141 13.94 23.68 -50.09
C VAL A 141 13.04 24.64 -50.87
N ALA A 142 13.56 25.12 -51.99
CA ALA A 142 12.91 26.01 -52.93
C ALA A 142 11.72 25.33 -53.65
N ASP A 143 10.72 26.16 -53.95
CA ASP A 143 9.61 25.90 -54.85
C ASP A 143 10.07 25.38 -56.23
N GLY A 144 9.33 24.39 -56.77
CA GLY A 144 9.34 24.13 -58.21
C GLY A 144 8.83 22.76 -58.66
N GLY A 145 7.59 22.71 -59.14
CA GLY A 145 7.19 21.79 -60.22
C GLY A 145 5.94 20.93 -59.99
N PRO A 146 4.91 21.00 -60.86
CA PRO A 146 3.74 20.11 -60.78
C PRO A 146 4.07 18.73 -61.38
N LEU A 147 3.96 17.67 -60.58
CA LEU A 147 4.04 16.29 -61.07
C LEU A 147 2.64 15.69 -61.27
N ALA A 148 2.49 15.07 -62.43
CA ALA A 148 1.25 14.55 -63.00
C ALA A 148 0.57 13.48 -62.13
N ALA A 149 -0.76 13.51 -62.13
CA ALA A 149 -1.62 12.51 -61.51
C ALA A 149 -1.58 11.19 -62.30
N THR A 150 -1.03 10.14 -61.69
CA THR A 150 -1.15 8.77 -62.20
C THR A 150 -2.40 8.13 -61.61
N THR A 151 -3.42 7.91 -62.44
CA THR A 151 -4.66 7.21 -62.10
C THR A 151 -4.40 5.72 -61.91
N VAL A 152 -4.50 5.22 -60.67
CA VAL A 152 -4.49 3.77 -60.39
C VAL A 152 -5.91 3.22 -60.50
N LYS A 153 -6.09 2.26 -61.42
CA LYS A 153 -7.35 1.59 -61.74
C LYS A 153 -7.71 0.58 -60.63
N ARG A 154 -8.82 0.83 -59.93
CA ARG A 154 -9.42 -0.05 -58.90
C ARG A 154 -9.97 -1.34 -59.54
N PRO A 155 -9.66 -2.56 -59.04
CA PRO A 155 -10.27 -3.80 -59.53
C PRO A 155 -11.75 -3.90 -59.12
N ALA A 156 -12.56 -4.46 -60.02
CA ALA A 156 -14.00 -4.60 -59.88
C ALA A 156 -14.38 -5.70 -58.87
N THR A 157 -15.35 -5.39 -58.00
CA THR A 157 -16.01 -6.31 -57.09
C THR A 157 -17.03 -7.15 -57.85
N VAL A 158 -16.97 -8.47 -57.71
CA VAL A 158 -17.96 -9.42 -58.26
C VAL A 158 -19.15 -9.48 -57.30
N PRO A 159 -20.41 -9.39 -57.78
CA PRO A 159 -21.60 -9.56 -56.94
C PRO A 159 -21.93 -11.05 -56.79
N ILE A 160 -22.22 -11.47 -55.55
CA ILE A 160 -22.84 -12.77 -55.26
C ILE A 160 -24.33 -12.49 -55.02
N GLU A 161 -25.19 -13.08 -55.84
CA GLU A 161 -26.65 -13.05 -55.70
C GLU A 161 -27.15 -14.07 -54.65
N ASP A 162 -28.27 -13.68 -54.04
CA ASP A 162 -29.11 -14.37 -53.05
C ASP A 162 -29.58 -15.77 -53.47
N GLU A 163 -29.65 -16.69 -52.50
CA GLU A 163 -30.70 -17.72 -52.49
C GLU A 163 -31.32 -17.88 -51.08
N LEU A 164 -32.65 -17.87 -51.08
CA LEU A 164 -33.59 -17.78 -49.97
C LEU A 164 -33.66 -19.02 -49.09
N ALA A 165 -33.84 -18.83 -47.77
CA ALA A 165 -34.76 -19.67 -46.98
C ALA A 165 -35.30 -18.94 -45.74
N GLN A 166 -36.62 -18.80 -45.71
CA GLN A 166 -37.47 -18.17 -44.70
C GLN A 166 -37.67 -19.07 -43.46
N ARG A 167 -37.91 -18.47 -42.27
CA ARG A 167 -39.04 -18.72 -41.31
C ARG A 167 -38.75 -18.15 -39.89
N PRO A 168 -39.75 -17.99 -38.97
CA PRO A 168 -40.67 -16.86 -38.93
C PRO A 168 -40.69 -16.11 -37.57
N ARG A 169 -41.38 -14.97 -37.59
CA ARG A 169 -41.60 -13.99 -36.51
C ARG A 169 -42.55 -14.47 -35.38
N ARG A 170 -42.29 -13.99 -34.15
CA ARG A 170 -43.29 -13.50 -33.16
C ARG A 170 -42.61 -12.34 -32.41
N ALA A 171 -42.89 -11.06 -32.63
CA ALA A 171 -44.12 -10.26 -32.54
C ALA A 171 -44.73 -10.22 -31.12
N GLY A 172 -44.48 -9.11 -30.42
CA GLY A 172 -45.14 -8.69 -29.19
C GLY A 172 -44.86 -7.21 -28.92
N ARG A 173 -45.65 -6.33 -29.54
CA ARG A 173 -45.68 -4.86 -29.37
C ARG A 173 -46.53 -4.48 -28.16
N THR A 174 -46.15 -3.40 -27.47
CA THR A 174 -47.00 -2.25 -27.06
C THR A 174 -46.07 -1.21 -26.39
N LEU A 175 -45.72 -0.03 -26.95
CA LEU A 175 -46.45 1.20 -27.35
C LEU A 175 -47.04 2.06 -26.21
N LEU A 176 -46.63 3.35 -26.23
CA LEU A 176 -47.17 4.61 -25.65
C LEU A 176 -46.13 5.29 -24.74
N ALA A 177 -45.42 6.36 -25.11
CA ALA A 177 -45.72 7.66 -25.75
C ALA A 177 -46.52 8.63 -24.87
N VAL A 178 -45.88 9.74 -24.48
CA VAL A 178 -46.31 11.18 -24.41
C VAL A 178 -45.05 11.92 -23.88
N GLY A 179 -44.37 12.82 -24.61
CA GLY A 179 -44.73 14.24 -24.86
C GLY A 179 -44.29 15.11 -23.66
N ALA A 180 -43.62 16.26 -23.74
CA ALA A 180 -43.38 17.21 -24.81
C ALA A 180 -42.35 18.30 -24.35
N VAL A 181 -41.65 18.88 -25.34
CA VAL A 181 -41.26 20.30 -25.54
C VAL A 181 -40.18 20.99 -24.66
N VAL A 182 -39.31 21.67 -25.42
CA VAL A 182 -38.13 22.51 -25.17
C VAL A 182 -38.47 23.89 -24.61
N ALA A 183 -37.61 24.45 -23.73
CA ALA A 183 -37.30 25.89 -23.73
C ALA A 183 -35.93 26.19 -23.08
N LEU A 184 -35.17 27.02 -23.79
CA LEU A 184 -33.84 27.58 -23.50
C LEU A 184 -33.76 28.35 -22.18
N LEU A 185 -32.61 28.27 -21.49
CA LEU A 185 -31.97 29.45 -20.90
C LEU A 185 -30.45 29.37 -21.05
N ALA A 186 -29.93 30.43 -21.68
CA ALA A 186 -28.54 30.77 -21.80
C ALA A 186 -28.04 31.49 -20.53
N GLY A 187 -26.75 31.38 -20.28
CA GLY A 187 -26.00 32.05 -19.21
C GLY A 187 -24.82 31.15 -18.83
N GLY A 188 -23.59 31.33 -19.31
CA GLY A 188 -22.85 32.59 -19.39
C GLY A 188 -22.03 32.73 -18.11
N ILE A 189 -20.88 32.06 -18.04
CA ILE A 189 -19.84 32.40 -17.06
C ILE A 189 -18.56 32.67 -17.84
N ALA A 190 -18.17 33.94 -17.83
CA ALA A 190 -16.91 34.45 -18.32
C ALA A 190 -15.80 34.11 -17.32
N PHE A 191 -14.69 33.56 -17.83
CA PHE A 191 -13.41 33.51 -17.12
C PHE A 191 -12.71 34.86 -17.31
N ALA A 192 -12.55 35.62 -16.23
CA ALA A 192 -11.67 36.78 -16.19
C ALA A 192 -10.35 36.40 -15.51
N SER A 193 -9.35 36.06 -16.32
CA SER A 193 -7.94 35.99 -15.89
C SER A 193 -7.32 37.38 -16.07
N GLY A 194 -7.26 38.15 -14.99
CA GLY A 194 -6.54 39.41 -14.94
C GLY A 194 -5.06 39.18 -14.64
N TRP A 195 -4.22 39.24 -15.68
CA TRP A 195 -2.80 39.55 -15.55
C TRP A 195 -2.64 41.07 -15.37
N GLY A 196 -1.96 41.48 -14.31
CA GLY A 196 -1.53 42.86 -14.08
C GLY A 196 -0.06 42.88 -13.72
N ARG A 197 0.77 43.27 -14.70
CA ARG A 197 2.18 43.60 -14.59
C ARG A 197 2.29 45.11 -14.34
N GLY A 198 3.13 45.53 -13.40
CA GLY A 198 3.47 46.93 -13.17
C GLY A 198 4.68 47.05 -12.25
N ASP A 199 5.80 47.49 -12.84
CA ASP A 199 7.08 47.77 -12.19
C ASP A 199 7.11 49.15 -11.51
N ASP A 200 8.10 49.30 -10.62
CA ASP A 200 8.81 50.50 -10.14
C ASP A 200 8.38 51.26 -8.86
N ASP A 201 9.24 51.03 -7.85
CA ASP A 201 9.98 52.00 -6.99
C ASP A 201 9.57 52.30 -5.53
N PRO A 202 10.59 52.54 -4.65
CA PRO A 202 10.54 52.21 -3.23
C PRO A 202 10.29 53.43 -2.34
N ALA A 203 9.65 53.21 -1.19
CA ALA A 203 9.69 54.15 -0.08
C ALA A 203 9.75 53.41 1.27
N VAL A 204 10.86 53.67 1.96
CA VAL A 204 11.12 53.37 3.36
C VAL A 204 10.23 54.24 4.25
N ALA A 205 9.49 53.65 5.18
CA ALA A 205 9.41 54.06 6.59
C ALA A 205 8.34 53.26 7.36
N ASP A 206 8.84 52.46 8.30
CA ASP A 206 8.42 52.38 9.70
C ASP A 206 6.91 52.38 10.03
N ARG A 207 6.41 51.20 10.39
CA ARG A 207 5.35 51.08 11.39
C ARG A 207 5.28 49.67 11.99
N THR A 208 5.65 49.61 13.27
CA THR A 208 5.34 48.59 14.26
C THR A 208 3.89 48.12 14.14
N SER A 209 3.69 46.83 13.91
CA SER A 209 2.40 46.15 14.10
C SER A 209 2.68 44.76 14.64
N GLY A 210 2.14 44.48 15.83
CA GLY A 210 2.31 43.22 16.53
C GLY A 210 1.77 42.07 15.70
N THR A 211 2.63 41.09 15.46
CA THR A 211 2.25 39.79 14.89
C THR A 211 1.45 39.04 15.93
N THR A 212 0.13 39.06 15.81
CA THR A 212 -0.71 37.97 16.32
C THR A 212 -0.32 36.73 15.52
N THR A 213 0.46 35.84 16.12
CA THR A 213 0.84 34.55 15.53
C THR A 213 -0.44 33.74 15.28
N ALA A 214 -0.86 33.64 14.03
CA ALA A 214 -1.82 32.64 13.62
C ALA A 214 -1.23 31.23 13.90
N PRO A 215 -2.03 30.27 14.40
CA PRO A 215 -1.53 28.92 14.64
C PRO A 215 -1.04 28.31 13.32
N ALA A 216 0.10 27.62 13.40
CA ALA A 216 0.89 27.11 12.29
C ALA A 216 0.06 26.60 11.09
N ASP A 217 0.35 27.21 9.94
CA ASP A 217 -0.29 26.96 8.65
C ASP A 217 -0.21 25.48 8.26
N PHE A 218 -1.38 24.91 7.93
CA PHE A 218 -1.47 23.65 7.21
C PHE A 218 -0.76 23.80 5.85
N VAL A 219 0.01 22.80 5.44
CA VAL A 219 0.45 22.67 4.04
C VAL A 219 -0.56 21.77 3.33
N PRO A 220 -1.58 22.31 2.63
CA PRO A 220 -2.46 21.49 1.81
C PRO A 220 -1.69 21.05 0.57
N LEU A 221 -1.45 19.75 0.42
CA LEU A 221 -1.08 19.17 -0.87
C LEU A 221 -2.30 18.46 -1.44
N THR A 222 -2.91 19.09 -2.44
CA THR A 222 -3.97 18.46 -3.22
C THR A 222 -3.31 17.59 -4.29
N VAL A 223 -3.28 16.27 -4.04
CA VAL A 223 -2.92 15.29 -5.07
C VAL A 223 -4.18 14.89 -5.81
N ASN A 224 -4.44 15.52 -6.96
CA ASN A 224 -5.59 15.22 -7.81
C ASN A 224 -5.38 13.88 -8.53
N GLY A 225 -5.58 12.76 -7.82
CA GLY A 225 -5.66 11.43 -8.41
C GLY A 225 -7.12 11.07 -8.70
N GLY A 226 -7.63 11.50 -9.86
CA GLY A 226 -8.97 11.11 -10.31
C GLY A 226 -8.91 9.76 -11.02
N THR A 227 -9.35 8.68 -10.37
CA THR A 227 -9.67 7.44 -11.07
C THR A 227 -11.17 7.42 -11.37
N ASP A 228 -11.52 7.24 -12.64
CA ASP A 228 -12.86 6.80 -12.99
C ASP A 228 -12.97 5.35 -12.53
N LEU A 229 -13.79 5.12 -11.51
CA LEU A 229 -14.17 3.76 -11.17
C LEU A 229 -15.15 3.27 -12.23
N ASP A 230 -14.94 2.04 -12.70
CA ASP A 230 -15.93 1.32 -13.50
C ASP A 230 -17.28 1.43 -12.78
N LYS A 231 -18.29 2.03 -13.45
CA LYS A 231 -19.70 2.24 -13.02
C LYS A 231 -20.11 3.68 -12.64
N GLY A 232 -19.46 4.71 -13.16
CA GLY A 232 -19.99 6.08 -13.06
C GLY A 232 -19.81 6.69 -11.66
N VAL A 233 -18.71 6.33 -11.00
CA VAL A 233 -18.24 6.99 -9.78
C VAL A 233 -16.87 7.55 -10.08
N ARG A 234 -16.69 8.85 -9.88
CA ARG A 234 -15.39 9.51 -9.90
C ARG A 234 -14.94 9.74 -8.47
N SER A 235 -13.68 9.46 -8.15
CA SER A 235 -13.12 9.80 -6.84
C SER A 235 -12.08 10.91 -6.93
N GLU A 236 -12.02 11.78 -5.94
CA GLU A 236 -10.97 12.80 -5.78
C GLU A 236 -10.38 12.69 -4.38
N ARG A 237 -9.05 12.58 -4.26
CA ARG A 237 -8.37 12.43 -2.97
C ARG A 237 -7.60 13.70 -2.59
N THR A 238 -7.49 13.98 -1.31
CA THR A 238 -6.67 15.08 -0.77
C THR A 238 -6.04 14.65 0.53
N TYR A 239 -4.75 14.94 0.70
CA TYR A 239 -4.04 14.72 1.96
C TYR A 239 -3.79 16.05 2.66
N ARG A 240 -3.87 16.04 3.99
CA ARG A 240 -3.52 17.18 4.84
C ARG A 240 -2.70 16.72 6.00
N MET A 241 -1.71 17.53 6.37
CA MET A 241 -0.83 17.27 7.49
C MET A 241 -0.74 18.51 8.38
N SER A 242 -0.82 18.30 9.70
CA SER A 242 -0.53 19.28 10.74
C SER A 242 0.78 18.90 11.45
N ALA A 243 1.13 19.61 12.51
CA ALA A 243 2.30 19.31 13.33
C ALA A 243 2.30 17.89 13.93
N ASP A 244 1.12 17.34 14.18
CA ASP A 244 0.90 16.14 15.00
C ASP A 244 -0.04 15.10 14.36
N ARG A 245 -0.62 15.41 13.19
CA ARG A 245 -1.60 14.55 12.53
C ARG A 245 -1.47 14.56 11.02
N VAL A 246 -1.89 13.47 10.41
CA VAL A 246 -2.14 13.36 8.97
C VAL A 246 -3.56 12.89 8.74
N SER A 247 -4.18 13.40 7.68
CA SER A 247 -5.51 12.99 7.24
C SER A 247 -5.55 12.80 5.74
N SER A 248 -6.36 11.84 5.29
CA SER A 248 -6.77 11.72 3.89
C SER A 248 -8.27 11.89 3.79
N THR A 249 -8.69 12.56 2.72
CA THR A 249 -10.08 12.81 2.38
C THR A 249 -10.30 12.32 0.95
N VAL A 250 -11.32 11.50 0.74
CA VAL A 250 -11.77 11.11 -0.60
C VAL A 250 -13.19 11.60 -0.81
N VAL A 251 -13.43 12.29 -1.91
CA VAL A 251 -14.75 12.70 -2.39
C VAL A 251 -15.16 11.75 -3.51
N LEU A 252 -16.22 10.98 -3.29
CA LEU A 252 -16.83 10.09 -4.27
C LEU A 252 -17.99 10.84 -4.93
N ILE A 253 -17.96 10.95 -6.25
CA ILE A 253 -18.91 11.70 -7.06
C ILE A 253 -19.65 10.72 -7.96
N ASN A 254 -20.96 10.59 -7.80
CA ASN A 254 -21.80 9.82 -8.69
C ASN A 254 -22.05 10.63 -9.97
N THR A 255 -21.47 10.21 -11.09
CA THR A 255 -21.60 10.88 -12.39
C THR A 255 -22.85 10.44 -13.15
N THR A 256 -23.66 9.54 -12.58
CA THR A 256 -24.90 9.04 -13.19
C THR A 256 -26.13 9.85 -12.75
N LYS A 257 -27.22 9.69 -13.52
CA LYS A 257 -28.52 10.32 -13.23
C LYS A 257 -29.39 9.53 -12.24
N SER A 258 -28.87 8.45 -11.67
CA SER A 258 -29.61 7.60 -10.74
C SER A 258 -28.83 7.45 -9.44
N ALA A 259 -29.52 7.38 -8.31
CA ALA A 259 -28.86 7.08 -7.04
C ALA A 259 -28.24 5.68 -7.11
N MET A 260 -27.11 5.49 -6.44
CA MET A 260 -26.43 4.21 -6.39
C MET A 260 -25.83 3.93 -5.02
N THR A 261 -25.53 2.66 -4.78
CA THR A 261 -24.77 2.23 -3.62
C THR A 261 -23.39 1.79 -4.07
N VAL A 262 -22.38 2.35 -3.42
CA VAL A 262 -20.97 2.06 -3.68
C VAL A 262 -20.38 1.35 -2.48
N LEU A 263 -19.63 0.29 -2.72
CA LEU A 263 -18.75 -0.27 -1.71
C LEU A 263 -17.39 0.42 -1.86
N TRP A 264 -17.00 1.22 -0.87
CA TRP A 264 -15.71 1.89 -0.85
C TRP A 264 -14.81 1.22 0.18
N THR A 265 -13.56 0.96 -0.20
CA THR A 265 -12.55 0.41 0.72
C THR A 265 -11.42 1.42 0.85
N GLU A 266 -10.91 1.57 2.06
CA GLU A 266 -9.83 2.47 2.37
C GLU A 266 -8.77 1.76 3.19
N VAL A 267 -7.52 2.03 2.85
CA VAL A 267 -6.35 1.44 3.48
C VAL A 267 -5.52 2.57 4.08
N VAL A 268 -5.24 2.46 5.38
CA VAL A 268 -4.30 3.36 6.06
C VAL A 268 -2.93 2.69 6.06
N PRO A 269 -1.87 3.36 5.59
CA PRO A 269 -0.52 2.82 5.65
C PRO A 269 -0.12 2.44 7.08
N LYS A 270 0.53 1.28 7.23
CA LYS A 270 1.03 0.78 8.52
C LYS A 270 2.09 1.70 9.13
N GLU A 271 2.78 2.47 8.29
CA GLU A 271 3.73 3.51 8.69
C GLU A 271 3.06 4.67 9.43
N LEU A 272 1.75 4.86 9.26
CA LEU A 272 0.96 5.91 9.91
C LEU A 272 0.10 5.39 11.06
N ALA A 273 -0.38 4.15 10.97
CA ALA A 273 -1.15 3.50 12.02
C ALA A 273 -1.02 1.98 11.90
N ASP A 274 -0.51 1.34 12.96
CA ASP A 274 -0.37 -0.11 13.06
C ASP A 274 -1.65 -0.81 13.56
N HIS A 275 -2.69 -0.05 13.92
CA HIS A 275 -4.01 -0.60 14.20
C HIS A 275 -5.14 0.43 14.02
N VAL A 276 -6.34 -0.07 13.74
CA VAL A 276 -7.56 0.75 13.52
C VAL A 276 -7.92 1.68 14.69
N GLY A 277 -7.47 1.39 15.90
CA GLY A 277 -7.74 2.19 17.10
C GLY A 277 -7.05 3.55 17.11
N LEU A 278 -5.99 3.73 16.32
CA LEU A 278 -5.29 5.02 16.17
C LEU A 278 -5.93 5.92 15.12
N VAL A 279 -6.85 5.39 14.32
CA VAL A 279 -7.41 6.10 13.18
C VAL A 279 -8.86 6.51 13.45
N ASP A 280 -9.12 7.82 13.39
CA ASP A 280 -10.47 8.36 13.35
C ASP A 280 -11.00 8.37 11.91
N PHE A 281 -12.04 7.58 11.67
CA PHE A 281 -12.68 7.44 10.37
C PHE A 281 -14.01 8.18 10.34
N LYS A 282 -14.29 8.83 9.20
CA LYS A 282 -15.58 9.43 8.89
C LYS A 282 -16.06 8.94 7.50
N PRO A 283 -17.31 8.48 7.37
CA PRO A 283 -18.29 8.33 8.45
C PRO A 283 -17.91 7.14 9.37
N THR A 284 -18.43 7.11 10.60
CA THR A 284 -17.96 6.20 11.67
C THR A 284 -18.46 4.76 11.52
N ASP A 285 -19.58 4.60 10.85
CA ASP A 285 -20.27 3.38 10.46
C ASP A 285 -19.51 2.64 9.35
N ARG A 286 -18.43 1.97 9.77
CA ARG A 286 -17.54 1.17 8.93
C ARG A 286 -17.45 -0.24 9.47
N LYS A 287 -17.07 -1.19 8.62
CA LYS A 287 -16.61 -2.50 9.09
C LYS A 287 -15.11 -2.63 8.82
N VAL A 288 -14.43 -3.11 9.86
CA VAL A 288 -12.99 -3.33 9.87
C VAL A 288 -12.73 -4.72 9.29
N LEU A 289 -11.88 -4.81 8.27
CA LEU A 289 -11.50 -6.09 7.65
C LEU A 289 -10.29 -6.72 8.36
N GLU A 290 -9.33 -5.90 8.79
CA GLU A 290 -8.10 -6.36 9.44
C GLU A 290 -7.67 -5.38 10.54
N ALA A 291 -6.80 -5.85 11.45
CA ALA A 291 -6.22 -5.00 12.49
C ALA A 291 -5.38 -3.87 11.89
N ASP A 292 -4.60 -4.18 10.85
CA ASP A 292 -3.91 -3.21 9.99
C ASP A 292 -4.98 -2.49 9.16
N PRO A 293 -5.09 -1.14 9.15
CA PRO A 293 -6.39 -0.50 9.05
C PRO A 293 -6.94 -0.50 7.62
N VAL A 294 -7.53 -1.63 7.24
CA VAL A 294 -8.37 -1.81 6.06
C VAL A 294 -9.81 -1.75 6.53
N VAL A 295 -10.50 -0.70 6.13
CA VAL A 295 -11.92 -0.50 6.42
C VAL A 295 -12.71 -0.40 5.14
N TYR A 296 -13.99 -0.75 5.21
CA TYR A 296 -14.89 -0.49 4.10
C TYR A 296 -16.20 0.15 4.58
N TRP A 297 -16.83 0.87 3.66
CA TRP A 297 -18.15 1.44 3.79
C TRP A 297 -19.05 0.98 2.65
N ARG A 298 -20.34 0.94 2.95
CA ARG A 298 -21.40 0.84 1.94
C ARG A 298 -22.12 2.18 1.89
N LEU A 299 -21.79 2.98 0.88
CA LEU A 299 -22.19 4.38 0.78
C LEU A 299 -23.32 4.56 -0.22
N ALA A 300 -24.39 5.26 0.18
CA ALA A 300 -25.41 5.73 -0.74
C ALA A 300 -24.97 7.05 -1.38
N LEU A 301 -24.79 7.05 -2.70
CA LEU A 301 -24.50 8.24 -3.50
C LEU A 301 -25.77 8.69 -4.25
N PRO A 302 -26.30 9.90 -3.97
CA PRO A 302 -27.41 10.46 -4.75
C PRO A 302 -27.06 10.61 -6.23
N ALA A 303 -28.06 10.67 -7.11
CA ALA A 303 -27.86 10.97 -8.54
C ALA A 303 -27.15 12.33 -8.71
N GLY A 304 -26.01 12.36 -9.40
CA GLY A 304 -25.20 13.58 -9.55
C GLY A 304 -24.57 14.09 -8.24
N GLY A 305 -24.77 13.39 -7.12
CA GLY A 305 -24.32 13.82 -5.80
C GLY A 305 -22.92 13.32 -5.45
N SER A 306 -22.39 13.78 -4.32
CA SER A 306 -21.11 13.32 -3.79
C SER A 306 -21.19 12.90 -2.33
N ARG A 307 -20.23 12.10 -1.89
CA ARG A 307 -19.99 11.75 -0.48
C ARG A 307 -18.52 11.84 -0.17
N GLN A 308 -18.22 12.24 1.06
CA GLN A 308 -16.86 12.31 1.56
C GLN A 308 -16.59 11.16 2.52
N VAL A 309 -15.48 10.47 2.33
CA VAL A 309 -14.86 9.62 3.34
C VAL A 309 -13.54 10.26 3.78
N ARG A 310 -13.20 10.10 5.05
CA ARG A 310 -11.99 10.65 5.64
C ARG A 310 -11.43 9.70 6.67
N TRP A 311 -10.11 9.67 6.77
CA TRP A 311 -9.42 9.18 7.95
C TRP A 311 -8.43 10.22 8.47
N THR A 312 -8.18 10.19 9.78
CA THR A 312 -7.18 11.01 10.46
C THR A 312 -6.44 10.15 11.48
N THR A 313 -5.12 10.23 11.51
CA THR A 313 -4.26 9.50 12.46
C THR A 313 -3.17 10.42 12.99
N PRO A 314 -2.67 10.20 14.22
CA PRO A 314 -1.46 10.86 14.70
C PRO A 314 -0.30 10.65 13.74
N LEU A 315 0.56 11.66 13.61
CA LEU A 315 1.83 11.52 12.92
C LEU A 315 2.79 10.73 13.84
N PRO A 316 3.65 9.84 13.31
CA PRO A 316 4.69 9.21 14.12
C PRO A 316 5.58 10.24 14.83
N GLU A 317 6.06 9.92 16.04
CA GLU A 317 6.84 10.87 16.86
C GLU A 317 8.14 11.35 16.18
N ASP A 318 8.70 10.55 15.29
CA ASP A 318 9.91 10.83 14.51
C ASP A 318 9.63 11.50 13.16
N ALA A 319 8.35 11.69 12.80
CA ALA A 319 7.97 12.31 11.55
C ALA A 319 8.16 13.84 11.61
N VAL A 320 8.83 14.38 10.60
CA VAL A 320 8.93 15.83 10.39
C VAL A 320 7.91 16.22 9.33
N PRO A 321 6.87 17.01 9.67
CA PRO A 321 5.89 17.47 8.69
C PRO A 321 6.56 18.27 7.56
N SER A 322 6.60 17.69 6.36
CA SER A 322 7.16 18.32 5.17
C SER A 322 6.45 17.87 3.89
N ALA A 323 6.62 18.60 2.80
CA ALA A 323 6.12 18.19 1.49
C ALA A 323 6.68 16.80 1.07
N ASP A 324 7.96 16.54 1.37
CA ASP A 324 8.61 15.26 1.09
C ASP A 324 7.99 14.12 1.92
N TYR A 325 7.68 14.37 3.20
CA TYR A 325 7.02 13.38 4.04
C TYR A 325 5.61 13.06 3.52
N LEU A 326 4.89 14.08 3.04
CA LEU A 326 3.57 13.90 2.44
C LEU A 326 3.62 13.11 1.12
N ALA A 327 4.66 13.32 0.29
CA ALA A 327 4.90 12.50 -0.90
C ALA A 327 5.25 11.03 -0.56
N ARG A 328 5.96 10.80 0.55
CA ARG A 328 6.18 9.44 1.07
C ARG A 328 4.87 8.79 1.51
N ILE A 329 4.00 9.52 2.19
CA ILE A 329 2.67 9.04 2.60
C ILE A 329 1.86 8.58 1.38
N THR A 330 1.90 9.32 0.27
CA THR A 330 1.20 8.89 -0.95
C THR A 330 1.75 7.59 -1.52
N GLY A 331 3.08 7.43 -1.54
CA GLY A 331 3.71 6.17 -1.98
C GLY A 331 3.37 4.99 -1.07
N TRP A 332 3.40 5.20 0.26
CA TRP A 332 2.99 4.17 1.22
C TRP A 332 1.53 3.77 1.07
N HIS A 333 0.64 4.73 0.73
CA HIS A 333 -0.76 4.42 0.49
C HIS A 333 -0.96 3.55 -0.76
N GLU A 334 -0.26 3.82 -1.86
CA GLU A 334 -0.32 2.99 -3.07
C GLU A 334 0.20 1.56 -2.81
N GLU A 335 1.29 1.44 -2.07
CA GLU A 335 1.85 0.15 -1.63
C GLU A 335 0.85 -0.60 -0.73
N ALA A 336 0.30 0.07 0.29
CA ALA A 336 -0.64 -0.53 1.22
C ALA A 336 -1.94 -0.97 0.52
N VAL A 337 -2.45 -0.21 -0.45
CA VAL A 337 -3.58 -0.61 -1.28
C VAL A 337 -3.25 -1.87 -2.06
N THR A 338 -2.07 -1.93 -2.68
CA THR A 338 -1.59 -3.10 -3.45
C THR A 338 -1.52 -4.35 -2.58
N ASP A 339 -0.95 -4.22 -1.39
CA ASP A 339 -0.83 -5.30 -0.41
C ASP A 339 -2.21 -5.78 0.10
N ALA A 340 -3.18 -4.88 0.24
CA ALA A 340 -4.52 -5.21 0.69
C ALA A 340 -5.40 -5.86 -0.40
N LEU A 341 -5.03 -5.78 -1.69
CA LEU A 341 -5.88 -6.29 -2.80
C LEU A 341 -6.32 -7.75 -2.65
N PRO A 342 -5.47 -8.73 -2.24
CA PRO A 342 -5.89 -10.11 -2.05
C PRO A 342 -6.98 -10.25 -0.97
N LEU A 343 -6.82 -9.53 0.15
CA LEU A 343 -7.82 -9.50 1.23
C LEU A 343 -9.13 -8.89 0.72
N ILE A 344 -9.05 -7.72 0.07
CA ILE A 344 -10.21 -7.01 -0.47
C ILE A 344 -10.96 -7.92 -1.45
N ARG A 345 -10.27 -8.57 -2.39
CA ARG A 345 -10.88 -9.49 -3.36
C ARG A 345 -11.55 -10.69 -2.70
N ARG A 346 -11.02 -11.19 -1.58
CA ARG A 346 -11.58 -12.32 -0.84
C ARG A 346 -12.83 -11.92 -0.07
N GLU A 347 -12.77 -10.83 0.70
CA GLU A 347 -13.83 -10.47 1.67
C GLU A 347 -14.98 -9.66 1.02
N VAL A 348 -14.67 -8.74 0.11
CA VAL A 348 -15.68 -7.81 -0.48
C VAL A 348 -16.87 -8.53 -1.14
N PRO A 349 -16.70 -9.61 -1.93
CA PRO A 349 -17.83 -10.29 -2.57
C PRO A 349 -18.85 -10.85 -1.57
N ASP A 350 -18.39 -11.32 -0.42
CA ASP A 350 -19.26 -11.87 0.63
C ASP A 350 -19.99 -10.75 1.37
N LEU A 351 -19.32 -9.62 1.57
CA LEU A 351 -19.89 -8.42 2.18
C LEU A 351 -20.93 -7.75 1.27
N ALA A 352 -20.68 -7.73 -0.04
CA ALA A 352 -21.64 -7.25 -1.04
C ALA A 352 -22.91 -8.11 -1.05
N ARG A 353 -22.79 -9.42 -0.81
CA ARG A 353 -23.91 -10.37 -0.73
C ARG A 353 -24.69 -10.28 0.57
N ALA A 354 -24.04 -9.92 1.68
CA ALA A 354 -24.65 -9.88 3.02
C ALA A 354 -25.81 -8.88 3.16
N GLY A 355 -26.04 -8.00 2.18
CA GLY A 355 -27.27 -7.23 2.06
C GLY A 355 -27.49 -6.13 3.10
N GLU A 356 -26.72 -6.08 4.18
CA GLU A 356 -26.80 -5.08 5.24
C GLU A 356 -26.42 -3.70 4.68
N VAL A 357 -27.44 -2.86 4.45
CA VAL A 357 -27.27 -1.45 4.08
C VAL A 357 -27.17 -0.71 5.39
N VAL A 358 -26.09 0.05 5.61
CA VAL A 358 -26.06 0.95 6.76
C VAL A 358 -27.15 2.01 6.54
N PRO A 359 -28.16 2.10 7.42
CA PRO A 359 -29.24 3.06 7.24
C PRO A 359 -28.72 4.48 7.36
N ILE A 360 -29.25 5.34 6.50
CA ILE A 360 -28.96 6.77 6.43
C ILE A 360 -29.44 7.41 7.75
N PRO A 361 -28.58 8.02 8.58
CA PRO A 361 -29.06 9.06 9.47
C PRO A 361 -29.47 10.23 8.58
N ASP A 362 -30.76 10.58 8.57
CA ASP A 362 -31.26 11.75 7.85
C ASP A 362 -30.40 12.96 8.24
N ILE A 363 -29.77 13.59 7.25
CA ILE A 363 -29.23 14.93 7.43
C ILE A 363 -30.48 15.81 7.60
N PRO A 364 -30.69 16.47 8.74
CA PRO A 364 -31.86 17.30 8.92
C PRO A 364 -31.88 18.36 7.81
N GLU A 365 -33.04 18.51 7.18
CA GLU A 365 -33.34 19.43 6.07
C GLU A 365 -33.13 20.93 6.41
N ALA A 366 -32.62 21.23 7.60
CA ALA A 366 -32.43 22.57 8.14
C ALA A 366 -31.16 23.30 7.65
N GLU A 367 -30.30 22.69 6.85
CA GLU A 367 -29.11 23.36 6.27
C GLU A 367 -29.31 23.79 4.80
N LYS A 368 -30.57 24.07 4.42
CA LYS A 368 -30.91 24.92 3.29
C LYS A 368 -31.64 26.17 3.80
N ALA A 369 -30.90 27.11 4.38
CA ALA A 369 -31.43 28.44 4.67
C ALA A 369 -30.34 29.50 4.52
N ASP A 370 -30.80 30.68 4.12
CA ASP A 370 -30.08 31.80 3.54
C ASP A 370 -28.94 32.37 4.39
N VAL A 371 -27.89 32.79 3.70
CA VAL A 371 -26.82 33.64 4.23
C VAL A 371 -27.40 35.01 4.56
N VAL A 372 -27.64 35.28 5.85
CA VAL A 372 -27.85 36.64 6.37
C VAL A 372 -26.55 37.10 7.04
N PRO A 373 -26.03 38.30 6.73
CA PRO A 373 -24.77 38.77 7.31
C PRO A 373 -24.95 39.17 8.78
N VAL A 374 -24.05 38.68 9.63
CA VAL A 374 -23.97 38.99 11.06
C VAL A 374 -23.46 40.41 11.27
N VAL A 375 -24.24 41.22 11.98
CA VAL A 375 -23.83 42.51 12.58
C VAL A 375 -23.39 42.25 14.03
N PRO A 376 -22.20 42.68 14.48
CA PRO A 376 -21.77 42.48 15.85
C PRO A 376 -22.24 43.63 16.76
N GLY A 377 -22.92 43.29 17.86
CA GLY A 377 -23.05 44.18 19.03
C GLY A 377 -24.39 44.11 19.75
N ALA A 378 -24.47 43.30 20.82
CA ALA A 378 -25.37 43.56 21.96
C ALA A 378 -24.83 42.86 23.22
N PRO A 379 -24.81 43.51 24.40
CA PRO A 379 -24.26 42.95 25.62
C PRO A 379 -25.23 42.00 26.34
N GLU A 380 -24.64 41.02 27.02
CA GLU A 380 -25.29 39.98 27.81
C GLU A 380 -26.15 40.54 28.95
N THR A 381 -27.39 40.06 29.04
CA THR A 381 -28.28 40.30 30.19
C THR A 381 -28.24 39.07 31.09
N SER A 382 -27.70 39.26 32.30
CA SER A 382 -27.67 38.28 33.38
C SER A 382 -29.05 38.14 34.03
N ILE A 383 -29.55 36.92 34.12
CA ILE A 383 -30.76 36.57 34.87
C ILE A 383 -30.34 35.76 36.10
N PRO A 384 -30.72 36.14 37.33
CA PRO A 384 -30.43 35.35 38.53
C PRO A 384 -31.43 34.19 38.65
N PHE A 385 -30.94 32.98 38.85
CA PHE A 385 -31.76 31.80 39.13
C PHE A 385 -31.71 31.51 40.63
N ASP A 386 -32.83 31.76 41.32
CA ASP A 386 -33.04 31.37 42.72
C ASP A 386 -33.16 29.84 42.83
N GLN A 387 -32.28 29.22 43.62
CA GLN A 387 -32.44 27.84 44.07
C GLN A 387 -33.18 27.79 45.41
N PRO A 388 -34.28 27.02 45.55
CA PRO A 388 -34.84 26.72 46.85
C PRO A 388 -34.04 25.61 47.55
N THR A 389 -33.52 25.95 48.72
CA THR A 389 -32.93 25.05 49.71
C THR A 389 -34.04 24.30 50.45
N ALA A 390 -34.16 23.00 50.23
CA ALA A 390 -34.64 22.03 51.24
C ALA A 390 -34.46 20.60 50.72
N SER A 391 -33.42 19.90 51.20
CA SER A 391 -33.41 18.43 51.20
C SER A 391 -33.14 17.96 52.62
N THR A 392 -34.20 17.53 53.27
CA THR A 392 -34.21 16.91 54.59
C THR A 392 -33.40 15.62 54.54
N ALA A 393 -32.28 15.59 55.26
CA ALA A 393 -31.47 14.39 55.45
C ALA A 393 -32.27 13.32 56.21
N ALA A 394 -32.82 12.35 55.48
CA ALA A 394 -33.27 11.09 56.05
C ALA A 394 -32.02 10.25 56.40
N SER A 395 -31.82 10.01 57.70
CA SER A 395 -30.77 9.15 58.21
C SER A 395 -31.02 7.70 57.74
N PRO A 396 -30.14 7.09 56.93
CA PRO A 396 -30.37 5.75 56.42
C PRO A 396 -30.23 4.73 57.54
N ARG A 397 -31.27 3.91 57.68
CA ARG A 397 -31.28 2.68 58.47
C ARG A 397 -30.10 1.79 58.04
N PRO A 398 -29.31 1.20 58.95
CA PRO A 398 -28.18 0.36 58.58
C PRO A 398 -28.69 -0.92 57.88
N THR A 399 -28.64 -0.92 56.56
CA THR A 399 -28.79 -2.14 55.75
C THR A 399 -27.55 -2.99 55.94
N LYS A 400 -27.74 -4.28 56.20
CA LYS A 400 -26.68 -5.30 56.26
C LYS A 400 -25.72 -5.08 55.07
N ALA A 401 -24.44 -4.86 55.35
CA ALA A 401 -23.43 -4.62 54.32
C ALA A 401 -23.51 -5.73 53.27
N ALA A 402 -23.60 -5.35 52.00
CA ALA A 402 -23.55 -6.30 50.90
C ALA A 402 -22.21 -7.06 50.97
N ALA A 403 -22.23 -8.35 50.65
CA ALA A 403 -20.98 -9.12 50.56
C ALA A 403 -20.12 -8.54 49.43
N ASN A 404 -18.82 -8.36 49.68
CA ASN A 404 -17.88 -7.85 48.68
C ASN A 404 -17.84 -8.77 47.45
N ARG A 405 -17.76 -8.18 46.26
CA ARG A 405 -17.71 -8.88 44.97
C ARG A 405 -16.34 -8.68 44.34
N ALA A 406 -15.93 -9.66 43.54
CA ALA A 406 -14.64 -9.59 42.86
C ALA A 406 -14.62 -8.45 41.81
N PRO A 407 -13.44 -7.88 41.52
CA PRO A 407 -13.28 -6.93 40.43
C PRO A 407 -13.54 -7.61 39.08
N ARG A 408 -13.71 -6.82 38.02
CA ARG A 408 -13.88 -7.29 36.64
C ARG A 408 -12.77 -6.74 35.77
N ILE A 409 -12.05 -7.63 35.11
CA ILE A 409 -10.97 -7.25 34.20
C ILE A 409 -11.50 -6.96 32.78
N SER A 410 -10.90 -5.98 32.11
CA SER A 410 -11.18 -5.64 30.71
C SER A 410 -9.86 -5.54 29.94
N LEU A 411 -9.69 -6.42 28.96
CA LEU A 411 -8.47 -6.57 28.18
C LEU A 411 -8.76 -6.42 26.68
N SER A 412 -7.74 -5.99 25.94
CA SER A 412 -7.76 -5.83 24.49
C SER A 412 -6.48 -6.42 23.90
N SER A 413 -6.58 -7.02 22.73
CA SER A 413 -5.40 -7.49 21.99
C SER A 413 -4.41 -6.37 21.70
N LYS A 414 -3.13 -6.73 21.55
CA LYS A 414 -2.04 -5.79 21.29
C LYS A 414 -1.11 -6.31 20.18
N SER A 415 -0.52 -5.38 19.42
CA SER A 415 0.53 -5.67 18.44
C SER A 415 1.70 -4.71 18.67
N THR A 416 2.94 -5.20 18.56
CA THR A 416 4.17 -4.37 18.69
C THR A 416 5.31 -4.97 17.86
N GLY A 417 6.29 -4.16 17.48
CA GLY A 417 7.60 -4.66 17.03
C GLY A 417 8.52 -5.05 18.19
N GLU A 418 9.56 -5.82 17.91
CA GLU A 418 10.64 -6.03 18.87
C GLU A 418 11.42 -4.74 19.13
N ARG A 419 12.03 -4.65 20.32
CA ARG A 419 12.78 -3.49 20.84
C ARG A 419 11.95 -2.22 21.04
N VAL A 420 10.65 -2.27 20.76
CA VAL A 420 9.71 -1.21 21.11
C VAL A 420 9.51 -1.24 22.63
N SER A 421 9.74 -0.08 23.25
CA SER A 421 9.41 0.13 24.66
C SER A 421 7.98 0.65 24.76
N GLY A 422 7.21 0.14 25.71
CA GLY A 422 5.83 0.57 25.85
C GLY A 422 5.20 0.14 27.17
N ALA A 423 4.13 0.85 27.52
CA ALA A 423 3.23 0.48 28.60
C ALA A 423 1.90 -0.04 28.01
N TYR A 424 1.28 -0.97 28.71
CA TYR A 424 -0.07 -1.46 28.47
C TYR A 424 -0.85 -1.33 29.76
N THR A 425 -1.83 -0.43 29.77
CA THR A 425 -2.72 -0.26 30.91
C THR A 425 -3.80 -1.32 30.86
N VAL A 426 -3.86 -2.15 31.90
CA VAL A 426 -4.93 -3.13 32.10
C VAL A 426 -6.18 -2.38 32.53
N GLY A 427 -7.30 -2.63 31.87
CA GLY A 427 -8.59 -2.11 32.30
C GLY A 427 -9.19 -3.00 33.39
N GLY A 428 -9.88 -2.39 34.35
CA GLY A 428 -10.65 -3.13 35.35
C GLY A 428 -11.55 -2.22 36.17
N SER A 429 -12.63 -2.78 36.71
CA SER A 429 -13.55 -2.07 37.60
C SER A 429 -14.03 -2.98 38.71
N ASP A 430 -14.21 -2.44 39.90
CA ASP A 430 -14.78 -3.17 41.03
C ASP A 430 -16.24 -2.75 41.24
N PRO A 431 -17.21 -3.69 41.28
CA PRO A 431 -18.62 -3.38 41.48
C PRO A 431 -18.96 -2.69 42.81
N ASP A 432 -18.10 -2.81 43.82
CA ASP A 432 -18.27 -2.25 45.16
C ASP A 432 -17.41 -0.98 45.35
N GLY A 433 -16.64 -0.59 44.32
CA GLY A 433 -15.82 0.62 44.32
C GLY A 433 -14.46 0.46 44.98
N ASP A 434 -14.07 -0.79 45.29
CA ASP A 434 -12.77 -1.08 45.86
C ASP A 434 -11.63 -0.85 44.87
N SER A 435 -10.47 -0.51 45.41
CA SER A 435 -9.23 -0.45 44.62
C SER A 435 -8.74 -1.86 44.31
N TRP A 436 -8.26 -2.06 43.08
CA TRP A 436 -7.71 -3.32 42.62
C TRP A 436 -6.28 -3.13 42.08
N SER A 437 -5.52 -4.23 41.97
CA SER A 437 -4.19 -4.22 41.37
C SER A 437 -3.89 -5.55 40.66
N ILE A 438 -3.00 -5.52 39.67
CA ILE A 438 -2.49 -6.72 39.00
C ILE A 438 -1.66 -7.51 40.01
N VAL A 439 -2.01 -8.77 40.26
CA VAL A 439 -1.27 -9.66 41.16
C VAL A 439 -0.38 -10.64 40.41
N SER A 440 -0.79 -11.08 39.22
CA SER A 440 0.06 -11.94 38.38
C SER A 440 -0.16 -11.71 36.89
N VAL A 441 0.90 -12.01 36.13
CA VAL A 441 0.94 -11.94 34.67
C VAL A 441 1.67 -13.19 34.20
N SER A 442 1.12 -13.91 33.24
CA SER A 442 1.71 -15.13 32.72
C SER A 442 1.78 -15.12 31.20
N ASN A 443 2.86 -15.70 30.69
CA ASN A 443 3.21 -15.76 29.27
C ASN A 443 3.26 -14.40 28.54
N PRO A 444 3.77 -13.30 29.15
CA PRO A 444 4.00 -12.07 28.39
C PRO A 444 5.13 -12.27 27.37
N PRO A 445 5.19 -11.46 26.30
CA PRO A 445 6.38 -11.40 25.45
C PRO A 445 7.66 -11.18 26.30
N PRO A 446 8.79 -11.82 25.96
CA PRO A 446 10.04 -11.60 26.67
C PRO A 446 10.39 -10.10 26.76
N GLY A 447 10.78 -9.65 27.95
CA GLY A 447 11.08 -8.24 28.23
C GLY A 447 9.88 -7.40 28.69
N ILE A 448 8.66 -7.95 28.67
CA ILE A 448 7.47 -7.32 29.24
C ILE A 448 7.14 -7.93 30.61
N GLY A 449 6.86 -7.07 31.59
CA GLY A 449 6.44 -7.46 32.94
C GLY A 449 5.49 -6.45 33.58
N ARG A 450 5.11 -6.67 34.84
CA ARG A 450 4.32 -5.69 35.61
C ARG A 450 5.20 -4.49 35.97
N THR A 451 4.80 -3.28 35.56
CA THR A 451 5.53 -2.03 35.86
C THR A 451 4.83 -1.15 36.89
N GLY A 452 3.56 -1.40 37.16
CA GLY A 452 2.75 -0.67 38.14
C GLY A 452 1.53 -1.48 38.57
N SER A 453 0.67 -0.88 39.40
CA SER A 453 -0.55 -1.54 39.90
C SER A 453 -1.52 -1.93 38.79
N HIS A 454 -1.55 -1.16 37.69
CA HIS A 454 -2.47 -1.35 36.56
C HIS A 454 -1.76 -1.42 35.20
N SER A 455 -0.43 -1.55 35.17
CA SER A 455 0.34 -1.50 33.93
C SER A 455 1.29 -2.68 33.76
N LEU A 456 1.32 -3.19 32.53
CA LEU A 456 2.41 -4.01 32.00
C LEU A 456 3.34 -3.11 31.20
N GLY A 457 4.63 -3.38 31.20
CA GLY A 457 5.56 -2.62 30.39
C GLY A 457 6.97 -3.20 30.40
N GLY A 458 7.84 -2.52 29.67
CA GLY A 458 9.21 -2.93 29.41
C GLY A 458 9.54 -2.76 27.93
N THR A 459 10.64 -3.36 27.53
CA THR A 459 11.10 -3.37 26.14
C THR A 459 10.94 -4.79 25.61
N VAL A 460 10.18 -4.97 24.54
CA VAL A 460 10.03 -6.29 23.90
C VAL A 460 11.41 -6.76 23.44
N SER A 461 11.83 -7.95 23.87
CA SER A 461 13.15 -8.47 23.52
C SER A 461 13.30 -8.61 22.00
N HIS A 462 14.52 -8.47 21.50
CA HIS A 462 14.87 -8.65 20.08
C HIS A 462 14.71 -10.09 19.57
N ASN A 463 14.43 -11.03 20.47
CA ASN A 463 14.21 -12.43 20.17
C ASN A 463 12.81 -12.90 20.61
N ALA A 464 11.89 -11.96 20.79
CA ALA A 464 10.54 -12.26 21.19
C ALA A 464 9.75 -12.92 20.06
N ALA A 465 10.08 -12.67 18.80
CA ALA A 465 9.50 -13.43 17.69
C ALA A 465 10.49 -14.48 17.18
N SER A 466 11.67 -14.08 16.66
CA SER A 466 12.71 -14.96 16.10
C SER A 466 12.17 -16.13 15.27
N VAL A 467 11.28 -15.82 14.33
CA VAL A 467 10.59 -16.78 13.45
C VAL A 467 10.79 -16.49 11.96
N THR A 468 11.42 -15.37 11.62
CA THR A 468 11.67 -14.92 10.26
C THR A 468 12.89 -15.61 9.70
N THR A 469 12.72 -16.21 8.53
CA THR A 469 13.80 -16.88 7.78
C THR A 469 14.27 -16.07 6.58
N SER A 470 13.46 -15.12 6.10
CA SER A 470 13.79 -14.24 4.98
C SER A 470 13.24 -12.83 5.19
N LYS A 471 13.98 -11.80 4.75
CA LYS A 471 13.58 -10.39 4.92
C LYS A 471 12.30 -10.03 4.15
N SER A 472 12.04 -10.68 3.02
CA SER A 472 10.84 -10.46 2.21
C SER A 472 9.56 -10.91 2.92
N ASN A 473 9.69 -11.75 3.96
CA ASN A 473 8.58 -12.36 4.69
C ASN A 473 8.81 -12.26 6.21
N ILE A 474 8.86 -11.03 6.72
CA ILE A 474 8.93 -10.78 8.17
C ILE A 474 7.69 -11.39 8.85
N ARG A 475 7.94 -12.36 9.72
CA ARG A 475 6.89 -13.09 10.45
C ARG A 475 6.60 -12.44 11.80
N SER A 476 5.50 -12.86 12.40
CA SER A 476 5.09 -12.44 13.73
C SER A 476 4.82 -13.65 14.62
N ARG A 477 5.01 -13.48 15.93
CA ARG A 477 4.68 -14.48 16.95
C ARG A 477 3.61 -13.95 17.90
N THR A 478 2.59 -14.74 18.15
CA THR A 478 1.51 -14.36 19.07
C THR A 478 1.67 -15.02 20.44
N TYR A 479 1.53 -14.21 21.47
CA TYR A 479 1.52 -14.60 22.88
C TYR A 479 0.10 -14.56 23.43
N SER A 480 -0.29 -15.61 24.16
CA SER A 480 -1.54 -15.63 24.92
C SER A 480 -1.24 -15.23 26.35
N VAL A 481 -1.47 -13.94 26.68
CA VAL A 481 -1.07 -13.32 27.95
C VAL A 481 -2.24 -13.36 28.91
N THR A 482 -2.05 -13.96 30.08
CA THR A 482 -3.09 -14.00 31.12
C THR A 482 -2.73 -13.09 32.28
N VAL A 483 -3.65 -12.22 32.66
CA VAL A 483 -3.52 -11.22 33.71
C VAL A 483 -4.54 -11.51 34.81
N THR A 484 -4.09 -11.50 36.06
CA THR A 484 -4.97 -11.64 37.23
C THR A 484 -4.93 -10.36 38.06
N ILE A 485 -6.09 -9.80 38.34
CA ILE A 485 -6.28 -8.66 39.22
C ILE A 485 -6.89 -9.10 40.55
N GLN A 486 -6.63 -8.35 41.62
CA GLN A 486 -7.18 -8.58 42.95
C GLN A 486 -7.58 -7.26 43.60
N ASP A 487 -8.69 -7.25 44.32
CA ASP A 487 -9.13 -6.13 45.15
C ASP A 487 -8.41 -6.08 46.52
N SER A 488 -8.74 -5.08 47.33
CA SER A 488 -8.26 -4.90 48.71
C SER A 488 -8.74 -5.98 49.69
N HIS A 489 -9.81 -6.70 49.36
CA HIS A 489 -10.41 -7.74 50.19
C HIS A 489 -9.94 -9.16 49.84
N GLY A 490 -9.11 -9.31 48.80
CA GLY A 490 -8.51 -10.57 48.38
C GLY A 490 -9.26 -11.32 47.28
N LEU A 491 -10.37 -10.79 46.76
CA LEU A 491 -11.10 -11.40 45.65
C LEU A 491 -10.40 -11.11 44.32
N ARG A 492 -10.47 -12.07 43.39
CA ARG A 492 -9.68 -12.07 42.16
C ARG A 492 -10.54 -12.26 40.93
N ASP A 493 -10.08 -11.69 39.83
CA ASP A 493 -10.57 -11.98 38.48
C ASP A 493 -9.39 -12.12 37.52
N SER A 494 -9.57 -12.89 36.45
CA SER A 494 -8.50 -13.22 35.51
C SER A 494 -9.01 -13.18 34.08
N GLY A 495 -8.19 -12.65 33.18
CA GLY A 495 -8.51 -12.54 31.76
C GLY A 495 -7.29 -12.80 30.89
N THR A 496 -7.55 -13.24 29.67
CA THR A 496 -6.52 -13.54 28.67
C THR A 496 -6.71 -12.64 27.45
N PHE A 497 -5.60 -12.13 26.90
CA PHE A 497 -5.60 -11.41 25.62
C PHE A 497 -4.42 -11.85 24.76
N THR A 498 -4.48 -11.53 23.47
CA THR A 498 -3.40 -11.82 22.53
C THR A 498 -2.44 -10.64 22.40
N TRP A 499 -1.14 -10.91 22.44
CA TRP A 499 -0.09 -9.94 22.13
C TRP A 499 0.76 -10.46 20.97
N THR A 500 0.63 -9.86 19.80
CA THR A 500 1.41 -10.21 18.61
C THR A 500 2.68 -9.38 18.55
N VAL A 501 3.83 -10.05 18.41
CA VAL A 501 5.14 -9.41 18.25
C VAL A 501 5.64 -9.66 16.84
N ARG A 502 5.92 -8.58 16.11
CA ARG A 502 6.55 -8.64 14.78
C ARG A 502 8.06 -8.81 14.93
N ASP A 503 8.61 -9.79 14.22
CA ASP A 503 10.04 -10.12 14.23
C ASP A 503 10.82 -9.07 13.44
N THR A 504 11.30 -8.05 14.12
CA THR A 504 11.96 -6.91 13.47
C THR A 504 13.47 -6.97 13.56
N HIS A 505 14.02 -7.87 14.38
CA HIS A 505 15.44 -7.98 14.62
C HIS A 505 15.94 -9.43 14.49
N PHE A 506 17.25 -9.56 14.29
CA PHE A 506 17.97 -10.83 14.41
C PHE A 506 19.26 -10.61 15.20
N ALA A 507 19.81 -11.68 15.75
CA ALA A 507 21.12 -11.67 16.40
C ALA A 507 22.22 -11.75 15.34
N MET A 508 23.18 -10.81 15.35
CA MET A 508 24.27 -10.79 14.37
C MET A 508 25.10 -12.08 14.44
N PRO A 509 25.19 -12.86 13.35
CA PRO A 509 25.98 -14.09 13.34
C PRO A 509 27.49 -13.81 13.36
N GLN A 510 28.28 -14.84 13.68
CA GLN A 510 29.73 -14.82 13.49
C GLN A 510 30.05 -15.03 12.01
N LEU A 511 30.41 -13.96 11.31
CA LEU A 511 30.82 -14.01 9.91
C LEU A 511 32.34 -14.04 9.75
N VAL A 512 33.11 -13.60 10.76
CA VAL A 512 34.58 -13.57 10.69
C VAL A 512 35.14 -14.97 10.46
N GLY A 513 35.91 -15.14 9.38
CA GLY A 513 36.50 -16.42 8.99
C GLY A 513 35.54 -17.38 8.27
N THR A 514 34.36 -16.90 7.87
CA THR A 514 33.45 -17.64 6.97
C THR A 514 33.55 -17.10 5.54
N CYS A 515 33.30 -17.97 4.57
CA CYS A 515 33.14 -17.54 3.18
C CYS A 515 31.86 -16.70 3.04
N ALA A 516 31.87 -15.74 2.13
CA ALA A 516 30.85 -14.69 1.98
C ALA A 516 29.46 -15.15 1.49
N CYS A 517 29.03 -16.38 1.79
CA CYS A 517 27.61 -16.72 1.75
C CYS A 517 26.93 -16.04 2.95
N ALA A 518 26.71 -14.74 2.83
CA ALA A 518 25.88 -14.03 3.80
C ALA A 518 24.51 -14.73 3.86
N PRO A 519 23.95 -14.95 5.06
CA PRO A 519 22.59 -15.47 5.14
C PRO A 519 21.65 -14.54 4.36
N ASP A 520 20.64 -15.11 3.70
CA ASP A 520 19.54 -14.42 2.96
C ASP A 520 18.82 -13.33 3.81
N ILE A 521 19.13 -13.30 5.10
CA ILE A 521 18.82 -12.23 6.04
C ILE A 521 19.69 -10.97 5.77
N ALA A 522 19.61 -10.46 4.53
CA ALA A 522 19.65 -9.05 4.15
C ALA A 522 20.58 -8.09 4.91
N ILE A 523 21.81 -8.52 5.13
CA ILE A 523 22.89 -7.58 5.40
C ILE A 523 23.17 -6.86 4.08
N ARG A 524 22.91 -5.54 4.00
CA ARG A 524 23.52 -4.74 2.93
C ARG A 524 25.02 -4.74 3.16
N LEU A 525 25.70 -5.63 2.46
CA LEU A 525 27.16 -5.66 2.39
C LEU A 525 27.58 -4.44 1.58
N ASN A 526 28.12 -3.44 2.25
CA ASN A 526 28.98 -2.48 1.59
C ASN A 526 30.39 -3.07 1.63
N PRO A 527 30.89 -3.68 0.54
CA PRO A 527 32.28 -4.08 0.52
C PRO A 527 33.14 -2.82 0.63
N SER A 528 33.83 -2.69 1.76
CA SER A 528 34.97 -1.79 1.83
C SER A 528 36.06 -2.37 0.94
N THR A 529 36.50 -1.64 -0.08
CA THR A 529 37.62 -2.02 -0.95
C THR A 529 38.98 -1.99 -0.24
N ALA A 530 39.03 -1.66 1.05
CA ALA A 530 40.24 -1.79 1.86
C ALA A 530 40.44 -3.27 2.22
N GLY A 531 41.01 -4.03 1.29
CA GLY A 531 41.36 -5.43 1.49
C GLY A 531 42.59 -5.55 2.39
N CYS A 532 42.48 -6.33 3.46
CA CYS A 532 43.66 -6.67 4.26
C CYS A 532 44.27 -8.00 3.83
N TYR A 533 45.59 -8.00 3.72
CA TYR A 533 46.37 -9.19 3.39
C TYR A 533 46.49 -10.09 4.60
N SER A 534 46.07 -11.34 4.46
CA SER A 534 46.31 -12.37 5.46
C SER A 534 46.81 -13.63 4.75
N PRO A 535 48.07 -14.04 4.95
CA PRO A 535 48.61 -15.25 4.32
C PRO A 535 48.01 -16.54 4.88
N SER A 536 47.35 -16.48 6.05
CA SER A 536 46.75 -17.63 6.73
C SER A 536 45.25 -17.82 6.46
N LYS A 537 44.60 -16.90 5.74
CA LYS A 537 43.16 -17.00 5.42
C LYS A 537 42.91 -17.12 3.91
N PRO A 538 41.89 -17.87 3.49
CA PRO A 538 41.39 -17.85 2.12
C PRO A 538 41.05 -16.42 1.66
N GLU A 539 41.25 -16.16 0.37
CA GLU A 539 40.76 -14.94 -0.26
C GLU A 539 39.22 -14.94 -0.27
N GLY A 540 38.61 -13.79 0.03
CA GLY A 540 37.15 -13.67 0.13
C GLY A 540 36.55 -14.00 1.50
N ASP A 541 37.36 -14.44 2.47
CA ASP A 541 36.91 -14.56 3.86
C ASP A 541 36.64 -13.19 4.48
N VAL A 542 35.65 -13.13 5.37
CA VAL A 542 35.40 -11.93 6.18
C VAL A 542 36.51 -11.79 7.23
N ALA A 543 37.31 -10.73 7.11
CA ALA A 543 38.36 -10.36 8.05
C ALA A 543 37.81 -9.64 9.28
N LYS A 544 36.83 -8.75 9.09
CA LYS A 544 36.19 -7.96 10.15
C LYS A 544 34.70 -7.72 9.82
N GLN A 545 33.87 -7.66 10.86
CA GLN A 545 32.48 -7.21 10.80
C GLN A 545 32.30 -6.00 11.72
N SER A 546 31.56 -4.98 11.29
CA SER A 546 31.37 -3.74 12.08
C SER A 546 30.46 -3.91 13.29
N ILE A 547 29.66 -4.97 13.33
CA ILE A 547 28.71 -5.26 14.40
C ILE A 547 29.15 -6.54 15.09
N GLY A 548 29.26 -6.52 16.43
CA GLY A 548 29.65 -7.69 17.21
C GLY A 548 28.66 -8.84 17.10
N VAL A 549 29.14 -10.07 17.27
CA VAL A 549 28.30 -11.27 17.34
C VAL A 549 27.23 -11.13 18.43
N ASP A 550 26.05 -11.68 18.19
CA ASP A 550 24.87 -11.63 19.06
C ASP A 550 24.29 -10.23 19.32
N THR A 551 24.83 -9.20 18.65
CA THR A 551 24.25 -7.86 18.72
C THR A 551 22.93 -7.86 17.94
N PRO A 552 21.82 -7.37 18.54
CA PRO A 552 20.56 -7.26 17.82
C PRO A 552 20.65 -6.26 16.66
N VAL A 553 20.29 -6.70 15.46
CA VAL A 553 20.29 -5.90 14.24
C VAL A 553 18.90 -5.93 13.63
N ALA A 554 18.38 -4.77 13.23
CA ALA A 554 17.08 -4.70 12.55
C ALA A 554 17.18 -5.29 11.13
N TYR A 555 16.13 -5.98 10.67
CA TYR A 555 16.11 -6.50 9.30
C TYR A 555 16.31 -5.36 8.29
N GLY A 556 17.28 -5.54 7.38
CA GLY A 556 17.63 -4.56 6.36
C GLY A 556 18.59 -3.45 6.78
N ALA A 557 19.09 -3.47 8.03
CA ALA A 557 20.20 -2.60 8.42
C ALA A 557 21.48 -2.95 7.62
N GLY A 558 22.31 -1.95 7.34
CA GLY A 558 23.61 -2.14 6.70
C GLY A 558 24.65 -2.64 7.71
N VAL A 559 25.46 -3.63 7.33
CA VAL A 559 26.63 -4.07 8.10
C VAL A 559 27.85 -3.98 7.20
N LEU A 560 28.89 -3.31 7.70
CA LEU A 560 30.14 -3.19 6.97
C LEU A 560 30.99 -4.44 7.23
N LEU A 561 31.33 -5.14 6.15
CA LEU A 561 32.28 -6.25 6.18
C LEU A 561 33.59 -5.83 5.51
N THR A 562 34.71 -6.24 6.11
CA THR A 562 36.04 -6.14 5.52
C THR A 562 36.48 -7.53 5.12
N PHE A 563 36.94 -7.71 3.89
CA PHE A 563 37.33 -9.01 3.34
C PHE A 563 38.86 -9.16 3.25
N VAL A 564 39.33 -10.40 3.29
CA VAL A 564 40.74 -10.74 3.04
C VAL A 564 41.00 -10.67 1.53
N ASN A 565 42.02 -9.89 1.13
CA ASN A 565 42.49 -9.79 -0.25
C ASN A 565 43.96 -10.24 -0.33
N ARG A 566 44.30 -11.13 -1.27
CA ARG A 566 45.67 -11.64 -1.44
C ARG A 566 46.61 -10.70 -2.19
N ASN A 567 46.11 -9.65 -2.84
CA ASN A 567 46.93 -8.68 -3.58
C ASN A 567 47.19 -7.44 -2.71
N SER A 568 48.36 -7.39 -2.06
CA SER A 568 48.65 -6.36 -1.05
C SER A 568 49.57 -5.23 -1.54
N GLY A 569 49.11 -3.99 -1.34
CA GLY A 569 49.95 -2.79 -1.30
C GLY A 569 49.45 -1.70 -0.34
N ASP A 570 48.36 -1.92 0.41
CA ASP A 570 47.75 -0.88 1.26
C ASP A 570 48.41 -0.84 2.65
N PRO A 571 49.04 0.29 3.05
CA PRO A 571 49.70 0.45 4.35
C PRO A 571 48.73 0.61 5.53
N ASN A 572 47.41 0.69 5.32
CA ASN A 572 46.42 0.83 6.41
C ASN A 572 45.94 -0.50 7.02
N CYS A 573 46.58 -1.62 6.70
CA CYS A 573 46.30 -2.91 7.31
C CYS A 573 47.33 -3.25 8.41
N PRO A 574 46.92 -3.28 9.70
CA PRO A 574 47.79 -3.68 10.81
C PRO A 574 48.05 -5.18 10.87
#